data_AF-A0A8S3T4L1-F1
#
_entry.id   AF-A0A8S3T4L1-F1
#
_cell.length_a   1.000
_cell.length_b   1.000
_cell.length_c   1.000
_cell.angle_alpha   90.00
_cell.angle_beta   90.00
_cell.angle_gamma   90.00
#
_symmetry.space_group_name_H-M   'P 1'
#
loop_
_entity.id
_entity.type
_entity.pdbx_description
1 polymer ?
#
loop_
_entity_poly.entity_id
_entity_poly.type
_entity_poly.pdbx_seq_one_letter_code
_entity_poly.pdbx_strand_id
1 'polypeptide(L)'
;MVNKIKTYWHRKILDEKEHFNSLQYLSPIYSLGHCHPLVSISTSDPKIIQKLPPRVKIATGVYILQSQRAKYNSNAVDPTCQLCKNGEETLSHFLLTCVTLDAVRKPILEKIVRTAGRIFSESNRVNNIELFRLICDPYNYCKNNNDQIFDNISKILEPQCRKMLHDIDFSVWILNNSKRGGKFKTIS
;
A
#
# COMPACT_ATOMS: atom_id res chain seq x y z
N MET A 1 27.67 -6.47 15.99
CA MET A 1 26.98 -6.51 14.67
C MET A 1 25.58 -5.89 14.71
N VAL A 2 24.79 -6.15 15.77
CA VAL A 2 23.44 -5.61 16.05
C VAL A 2 23.31 -4.08 15.89
N ASN A 3 24.34 -3.30 16.26
CA ASN A 3 24.28 -1.83 16.16
C ASN A 3 24.32 -1.31 14.71
N LYS A 4 25.02 -1.96 13.77
CA LYS A 4 25.12 -1.43 12.39
C LYS A 4 23.79 -1.52 11.64
N ILE A 5 23.05 -2.61 11.86
CA ILE A 5 21.70 -2.81 11.28
C ILE A 5 20.73 -1.79 11.88
N LYS A 6 20.77 -1.57 13.21
CA LYS A 6 19.94 -0.58 13.89
C LYS A 6 20.21 0.84 13.35
N THR A 7 21.48 1.21 13.22
CA THR A 7 21.86 2.54 12.69
C THR A 7 21.41 2.73 11.25
N TYR A 8 21.54 1.71 10.39
CA TYR A 8 21.12 1.79 8.99
C TYR A 8 19.62 2.06 8.85
N TRP A 9 18.77 1.28 9.51
CA TRP A 9 17.32 1.41 9.42
C TRP A 9 16.80 2.67 10.10
N HIS A 10 17.40 3.06 11.23
CA HIS A 10 17.06 4.32 11.88
C HIS A 10 17.35 5.52 10.96
N ARG A 11 18.52 5.52 10.28
CA ARG A 11 18.86 6.56 9.30
C ARG A 11 17.90 6.54 8.12
N LYS A 12 17.60 5.37 7.56
CA LYS A 12 16.66 5.23 6.45
C LYS A 12 15.26 5.75 6.79
N ILE A 13 14.74 5.49 8.00
CA ILE A 13 13.44 6.02 8.45
C ILE A 13 13.46 7.55 8.55
N LEU A 14 14.56 8.13 9.04
CA LEU A 14 14.72 9.57 9.12
C LEU A 14 14.79 10.20 7.72
N ASP A 15 15.58 9.62 6.82
CA ASP A 15 15.71 10.08 5.43
C ASP A 15 14.35 10.01 4.72
N GLU A 16 13.58 8.92 4.90
CA GLU A 16 12.25 8.80 4.32
C GLU A 16 11.25 9.78 4.95
N LYS A 17 11.39 10.14 6.24
CA LYS A 17 10.50 11.08 6.92
C LYS A 17 10.57 12.49 6.32
N GLU A 18 11.73 12.90 5.80
CA GLU A 18 11.87 14.17 5.07
C GLU A 18 11.03 14.21 3.78
N HIS A 19 10.81 13.05 3.17
CA HIS A 19 10.10 12.92 1.90
C HIS A 19 8.62 12.58 2.09
N PHE A 20 8.23 12.05 3.26
CA PHE A 20 6.89 11.54 3.51
C PHE A 20 6.32 11.99 4.87
N ASN A 21 5.46 13.02 4.85
CA ASN A 21 4.76 13.53 6.03
C ASN A 21 3.97 12.45 6.80
N SER A 22 3.51 11.38 6.15
CA SER A 22 2.81 10.28 6.85
C SER A 22 3.70 9.49 7.81
N LEU A 23 5.04 9.56 7.66
CA LEU A 23 5.98 8.89 8.55
C LEU A 23 6.22 9.68 9.85
N GLN A 24 5.68 10.89 9.97
CA GLN A 24 5.71 11.64 11.23
C GLN A 24 4.99 10.93 12.38
N TYR A 25 4.09 10.01 12.06
CA TYR A 25 3.34 9.19 13.02
C TYR A 25 4.06 7.90 13.42
N LEU A 26 5.24 7.63 12.84
CA LEU A 26 6.08 6.49 13.22
C LEU A 26 7.10 6.91 14.27
N SER A 27 7.21 6.12 15.33
CA SER A 27 8.31 6.26 16.29
C SER A 27 9.55 5.58 15.71
N PRO A 28 10.69 6.28 15.58
CA PRO A 28 11.94 5.69 15.10
C PRO A 28 12.63 4.83 16.18
N ILE A 29 12.00 4.69 17.36
CA ILE A 29 12.48 3.87 18.48
C ILE A 29 11.88 2.47 18.33
N TYR A 30 12.71 1.50 17.95
CA TYR A 30 12.35 0.08 17.95
C TYR A 30 13.45 -0.77 18.62
N SER A 31 13.03 -1.86 19.26
CA SER A 31 13.91 -2.89 19.82
C SER A 31 14.00 -4.08 18.87
N LEU A 32 15.22 -4.56 18.61
CA LEU A 32 15.42 -5.77 17.82
C LEU A 32 14.85 -6.98 18.57
N GLY A 33 14.09 -7.82 17.87
CA GLY A 33 13.39 -8.97 18.45
C GLY A 33 11.97 -8.67 18.94
N HIS A 34 11.48 -7.44 18.80
CA HIS A 34 10.08 -7.10 19.03
C HIS A 34 9.50 -6.55 17.72
N CYS A 35 8.26 -6.93 17.38
CA CYS A 35 7.59 -6.35 16.21
C CYS A 35 7.59 -4.83 16.34
N HIS A 36 8.09 -4.13 15.32
CA HIS A 36 8.04 -2.68 15.26
C HIS A 36 6.58 -2.26 15.45
N PRO A 37 6.25 -1.38 16.39
CA PRO A 37 4.93 -0.80 16.45
C PRO A 37 4.81 0.07 15.20
N LEU A 38 4.33 -0.50 14.09
CA LEU A 38 4.00 0.25 12.87
C LEU A 38 2.99 1.36 13.18
N VAL A 39 2.37 1.30 14.36
CA VAL A 39 1.64 2.36 15.01
C VAL A 39 1.96 2.26 16.50
N SER A 40 2.35 3.37 17.13
CA SER A 40 2.58 3.45 18.58
C SER A 40 1.26 3.36 19.33
N ILE A 41 0.65 2.18 19.38
CA ILE A 41 -0.53 1.92 20.19
C ILE A 41 -0.08 1.08 21.37
N SER A 42 0.01 1.70 22.54
CA SER A 42 0.28 1.03 23.82
C SER A 42 -0.91 0.21 24.34
N THR A 43 -2.02 0.17 23.58
CA THR A 43 -3.30 -0.38 24.01
C THR A 43 -3.77 -1.51 23.10
N SER A 44 -4.14 -2.65 23.68
CA SER A 44 -4.77 -3.79 23.01
C SER A 44 -6.23 -3.55 22.62
N ASP A 45 -6.72 -2.30 22.67
CA ASP A 45 -8.13 -1.98 22.44
C ASP A 45 -8.51 -2.25 20.97
N PRO A 46 -9.43 -3.22 20.71
CA PRO A 46 -9.90 -3.54 19.37
C PRO A 46 -10.49 -2.34 18.63
N LYS A 47 -11.07 -1.36 19.33
CA LYS A 47 -11.66 -0.14 18.72
C LYS A 47 -10.59 0.78 18.15
N ILE A 48 -9.42 0.85 18.78
CA ILE A 48 -8.29 1.67 18.32
C ILE A 48 -7.59 0.98 17.13
N ILE A 49 -7.44 -0.34 17.20
CA ILE A 49 -6.93 -1.17 16.09
C ILE A 49 -7.84 -1.05 14.85
N GLN A 50 -9.17 -1.00 15.04
CA GLN A 50 -10.11 -0.77 13.95
C GLN A 50 -9.96 0.61 13.30
N LYS A 51 -9.48 1.63 14.03
CA LYS A 51 -9.23 2.98 13.52
C LYS A 51 -7.88 3.14 12.80
N LEU A 52 -7.04 2.11 12.76
CA LEU A 52 -5.77 2.17 12.03
C LEU A 52 -6.00 2.49 10.54
N PRO A 53 -5.16 3.36 9.94
CA PRO A 53 -5.24 3.67 8.52
C PRO A 53 -5.17 2.37 7.72
N PRO A 54 -6.05 2.15 6.73
CA PRO A 54 -5.99 0.91 5.97
C PRO A 54 -4.67 0.76 5.19
N ARG A 55 -3.90 1.84 4.95
CA ARG A 55 -2.44 1.79 4.64
C ARG A 55 -1.61 0.83 5.50
N VAL A 56 -1.75 0.89 6.84
CA VAL A 56 -1.06 -0.02 7.76
C VAL A 56 -1.62 -1.41 7.58
N LYS A 57 -2.94 -1.55 7.44
CA LYS A 57 -3.61 -2.83 7.29
C LYS A 57 -3.26 -3.53 5.98
N ILE A 58 -3.14 -2.83 4.86
CA ILE A 58 -2.74 -3.40 3.57
C ILE A 58 -1.27 -3.80 3.63
N ALA A 59 -0.40 -2.93 4.17
CA ALA A 59 1.02 -3.20 4.31
C ALA A 59 1.35 -4.33 5.32
N THR A 60 0.51 -4.55 6.34
CA THR A 60 0.67 -5.63 7.32
C THR A 60 -0.19 -6.87 7.05
N GLY A 61 -0.99 -6.87 5.98
CA GLY A 61 -1.92 -7.97 5.70
C GLY A 61 -3.19 -8.02 6.57
N VAL A 62 -3.47 -6.97 7.34
CA VAL A 62 -4.67 -6.79 8.19
C VAL A 62 -5.85 -6.16 7.41
N TYR A 63 -5.70 -5.77 6.14
CA TYR A 63 -6.85 -5.36 5.32
C TYR A 63 -7.56 -6.62 4.86
N ILE A 64 -8.53 -7.04 5.66
CA ILE A 64 -9.26 -8.28 5.41
C ILE A 64 -10.23 -8.05 4.25
N LEU A 65 -9.76 -8.41 3.05
CA LEU A 65 -10.55 -8.45 1.83
C LEU A 65 -11.76 -9.39 2.00
N GLN A 66 -12.87 -9.16 1.29
CA GLN A 66 -14.01 -10.09 1.35
C GLN A 66 -13.62 -11.51 0.93
N SER A 67 -12.73 -11.66 -0.07
CA SER A 67 -12.15 -12.95 -0.45
C SER A 67 -11.44 -13.66 0.72
N GLN A 68 -10.70 -12.92 1.54
CA GLN A 68 -10.05 -13.47 2.73
C GLN A 68 -11.08 -13.81 3.81
N ARG A 69 -12.09 -12.96 4.03
CA ARG A 69 -13.19 -13.25 4.96
C ARG A 69 -13.95 -14.52 4.58
N ALA A 70 -14.24 -14.70 3.29
CA ALA A 70 -14.90 -15.89 2.77
C ALA A 70 -14.08 -17.17 2.96
N LYS A 71 -12.74 -17.07 2.87
CA LYS A 71 -11.84 -18.22 3.09
C LYS A 71 -11.70 -18.63 4.55
N TYR A 72 -11.73 -17.67 5.48
CA TYR A 72 -11.40 -17.92 6.90
C TYR A 72 -12.59 -17.94 7.86
N ASN A 73 -13.77 -17.48 7.44
CA ASN A 73 -14.98 -17.58 8.26
C ASN A 73 -15.67 -18.93 8.04
N SER A 74 -16.13 -19.54 9.13
CA SER A 74 -16.94 -20.77 9.08
C SER A 74 -18.32 -20.56 8.45
N ASN A 75 -18.78 -19.31 8.40
CA ASN A 75 -20.04 -18.93 7.76
C ASN A 75 -19.79 -18.51 6.31
N ALA A 76 -20.76 -18.77 5.43
CA ALA A 76 -20.74 -18.28 4.06
C ALA A 76 -20.68 -16.74 4.04
N VAL A 77 -19.54 -16.19 3.64
CA VAL A 77 -19.36 -14.77 3.36
C VAL A 77 -19.26 -14.59 1.86
N ASP A 78 -20.08 -13.69 1.31
CA ASP A 78 -20.00 -13.30 -0.10
C ASP A 78 -18.65 -12.59 -0.36
N PRO A 79 -17.78 -13.15 -1.21
CA PRO A 79 -16.48 -12.57 -1.48
C PRO A 79 -16.55 -11.38 -2.46
N THR A 80 -17.75 -11.00 -2.92
CA THR A 80 -17.95 -9.90 -3.87
C THR A 80 -17.51 -8.54 -3.32
N CYS A 81 -16.87 -7.74 -4.18
CA CYS A 81 -16.42 -6.39 -3.88
C CYS A 81 -17.57 -5.51 -3.41
N GLN A 82 -17.43 -4.96 -2.20
CA GLN A 82 -18.46 -4.12 -1.60
C GLN A 82 -18.55 -2.72 -2.23
N LEU A 83 -17.56 -2.33 -3.04
CA LEU A 83 -17.50 -1.03 -3.71
C LEU A 83 -18.18 -1.06 -5.07
N CYS A 84 -17.86 -2.06 -5.91
CA CYS A 84 -18.34 -2.10 -7.29
C CYS A 84 -19.36 -3.20 -7.57
N LYS A 85 -19.47 -4.22 -6.71
CA LYS A 85 -20.39 -5.37 -6.87
C LYS A 85 -20.21 -6.21 -8.15
N ASN A 86 -19.09 -6.03 -8.87
CA ASN A 86 -18.87 -6.65 -10.18
C ASN A 86 -17.93 -7.87 -10.17
N GLY A 87 -17.45 -8.32 -9.02
CA GLY A 87 -16.54 -9.47 -8.93
C GLY A 87 -15.95 -9.67 -7.54
N GLU A 88 -15.12 -10.70 -7.38
CA GLU A 88 -14.47 -11.02 -6.12
C GLU A 88 -13.54 -9.89 -5.64
N GLU A 89 -13.65 -9.52 -4.36
CA GLU A 89 -12.79 -8.52 -3.73
C GLU A 89 -11.40 -9.11 -3.47
N THR A 90 -10.58 -9.16 -4.50
CA THR A 90 -9.16 -9.49 -4.39
C THR A 90 -8.31 -8.23 -4.42
N LEU A 91 -7.06 -8.32 -3.96
CA LEU A 91 -6.07 -7.24 -4.08
C LEU A 91 -5.88 -6.83 -5.55
N SER A 92 -5.83 -7.79 -6.47
CA SER A 92 -5.75 -7.52 -7.91
C SER A 92 -6.98 -6.75 -8.41
N HIS A 93 -8.19 -7.16 -8.01
CA HIS A 93 -9.40 -6.43 -8.33
C HIS A 93 -9.33 -4.98 -7.83
N PHE A 94 -8.98 -4.79 -6.56
CA PHE A 94 -8.89 -3.47 -5.94
C PHE A 94 -7.90 -2.54 -6.66
N LEU A 95 -6.71 -3.08 -6.94
CA LEU A 95 -5.60 -2.30 -7.48
C LEU A 95 -5.65 -2.13 -8.99
N LEU A 96 -6.30 -3.02 -9.74
CA LEU A 96 -6.22 -3.02 -11.21
C LEU A 96 -7.55 -2.86 -11.92
N THR A 97 -8.66 -3.38 -11.39
CA THR A 97 -9.90 -3.53 -12.19
C THR A 97 -11.19 -3.02 -11.54
N CYS A 98 -11.20 -2.64 -10.26
CA CYS A 98 -12.38 -2.10 -9.58
C CYS A 98 -12.86 -0.80 -10.25
N VAL A 99 -14.06 -0.81 -10.85
CA VAL A 99 -14.60 0.33 -11.60
C VAL A 99 -14.89 1.55 -10.73
N THR A 100 -15.32 1.33 -9.48
CA THR A 100 -15.58 2.42 -8.52
C THR A 100 -14.33 3.21 -8.18
N LEU A 101 -13.15 2.59 -8.29
CA LEU A 101 -11.86 3.20 -8.00
C LEU A 101 -11.14 3.69 -9.26
N ASP A 102 -11.74 3.53 -10.44
CA ASP A 102 -11.03 3.75 -11.71
C ASP A 102 -10.60 5.21 -11.91
N ALA A 103 -11.46 6.16 -11.54
CA ALA A 103 -11.16 7.59 -11.65
C ALA A 103 -9.90 8.01 -10.86
N VAL A 104 -9.63 7.35 -9.73
CA VAL A 104 -8.47 7.63 -8.87
C VAL A 104 -7.27 6.81 -9.30
N ARG A 105 -7.49 5.53 -9.62
CA ARG A 105 -6.44 4.59 -10.01
C ARG A 105 -5.82 4.96 -11.36
N LYS A 106 -6.64 5.13 -12.39
CA LYS A 106 -6.21 5.10 -13.80
C LYS A 106 -5.11 6.13 -14.12
N PRO A 107 -5.20 7.41 -13.71
CA PRO A 107 -4.13 8.38 -13.98
C PRO A 107 -2.78 7.99 -13.36
N ILE A 108 -2.82 7.39 -12.16
CA ILE A 108 -1.62 6.96 -11.45
C ILE A 108 -1.06 5.69 -12.07
N LEU A 109 -1.94 4.75 -12.42
CA LEU A 109 -1.58 3.50 -13.08
C LEU A 109 -0.88 3.75 -14.42
N GLU A 110 -1.42 4.66 -15.23
CA GLU A 110 -0.77 5.08 -16.48
C GLU A 110 0.61 5.70 -16.24
N LYS A 111 0.78 6.48 -15.17
CA LYS A 111 2.08 7.05 -14.79
C LYS A 111 3.07 5.95 -14.39
N ILE A 112 2.63 4.96 -13.62
CA ILE A 112 3.43 3.80 -13.21
C ILE A 112 3.84 3.00 -14.44
N VAL A 113 2.91 2.68 -15.34
CA VAL A 113 3.18 1.92 -16.58
C VAL A 113 4.17 2.66 -17.47
N ARG A 114 3.98 3.96 -17.71
CA ARG A 114 4.93 4.78 -18.48
C ARG A 114 6.32 4.81 -17.85
N THR A 115 6.38 5.02 -16.53
CA THR A 115 7.65 5.09 -15.78
C THR A 115 8.38 3.75 -15.80
N ALA A 116 7.66 2.66 -15.52
CA ALA A 116 8.21 1.32 -15.56
C ALA A 116 8.68 0.97 -16.98
N GLY A 117 7.85 1.21 -18.00
CA GLY A 117 8.21 0.97 -19.39
C GLY A 117 9.52 1.67 -19.79
N ARG A 118 9.68 2.94 -19.43
CA ARG A 118 10.93 3.69 -19.65
C ARG A 118 12.12 3.00 -18.96
N ILE A 119 12.02 2.76 -17.66
CA ILE A 119 13.09 2.17 -16.84
C ILE A 119 13.50 0.77 -17.36
N PHE A 120 12.54 -0.08 -17.71
CA PHE A 120 12.81 -1.43 -18.21
C PHE A 120 13.32 -1.44 -19.65
N SER A 121 12.87 -0.50 -20.49
CA SER A 121 13.38 -0.34 -21.87
C SER A 121 14.84 0.13 -21.90
N GLU A 122 15.23 1.08 -21.02
CA GLU A 122 16.61 1.54 -20.85
C GLU A 122 17.55 0.37 -20.45
N SER A 123 16.98 -0.69 -19.89
CA SER A 123 17.70 -1.89 -19.46
C SER A 123 17.67 -3.04 -20.50
N ASN A 124 17.24 -2.76 -21.74
CA ASN A 124 17.07 -3.74 -22.84
C ASN A 124 16.25 -4.99 -22.45
N ARG A 125 15.23 -4.83 -21.60
CA ARG A 125 14.37 -5.93 -21.18
C ARG A 125 12.99 -5.83 -21.82
N VAL A 126 12.67 -6.79 -22.67
CA VAL A 126 11.30 -7.02 -23.16
C VAL A 126 10.60 -7.91 -22.14
N ASN A 127 10.18 -7.32 -21.02
CA ASN A 127 9.46 -8.06 -19.99
C ASN A 127 7.98 -7.68 -20.01
N ASN A 128 7.12 -8.70 -19.98
CA ASN A 128 5.75 -8.53 -19.53
C ASN A 128 5.78 -8.06 -18.08
N ILE A 129 5.58 -6.75 -17.88
CA ILE A 129 5.58 -6.15 -16.55
C ILE A 129 4.36 -6.67 -15.79
N GLU A 130 4.58 -7.48 -14.76
CA GLU A 130 3.53 -7.94 -13.85
C GLU A 130 3.14 -6.80 -12.92
N LEU A 131 2.30 -5.91 -13.43
CA LEU A 131 1.93 -4.64 -12.79
C LEU A 131 1.42 -4.83 -11.36
N PHE A 132 0.68 -5.91 -11.09
CA PHE A 132 0.25 -6.24 -9.73
C PHE A 132 1.42 -6.42 -8.76
N ARG A 133 2.41 -7.24 -9.12
CA ARG A 133 3.57 -7.50 -8.27
C ARG A 133 4.42 -6.24 -8.11
N LEU A 134 4.59 -5.48 -9.20
CA LEU A 134 5.32 -4.22 -9.18
C LEU A 134 4.69 -3.17 -8.26
N ILE A 135 3.36 -3.08 -8.21
CA ILE A 135 2.67 -2.11 -7.34
C ILE A 135 2.74 -2.55 -5.87
N CYS A 136 2.52 -3.84 -5.60
CA CYS A 136 2.50 -4.37 -4.24
C CYS A 136 3.89 -4.40 -3.60
N ASP A 137 4.93 -4.69 -4.39
CA ASP A 137 6.29 -4.87 -3.91
C ASP A 137 7.32 -4.47 -4.97
N PRO A 138 7.46 -3.16 -5.26
CA PRO A 138 8.37 -2.69 -6.30
C PRO A 138 9.83 -3.09 -6.01
N TYR A 139 10.22 -3.19 -4.74
CA TYR A 139 11.55 -3.60 -4.32
C TYR A 139 11.86 -5.05 -4.72
N ASN A 140 11.07 -6.02 -4.24
CA ASN A 140 11.34 -7.43 -4.53
C ASN A 140 11.05 -7.78 -5.99
N TYR A 141 10.07 -7.09 -6.62
CA TYR A 141 9.84 -7.23 -8.04
C TYR A 141 11.11 -6.98 -8.83
N CYS A 142 11.92 -5.99 -8.44
CA CYS A 142 13.07 -5.59 -9.22
C CYS A 142 14.38 -6.24 -8.79
N LYS A 143 14.54 -6.53 -7.49
CA LYS A 143 15.65 -7.36 -6.99
C LYS A 143 15.75 -8.70 -7.73
N ASN A 144 14.60 -9.30 -8.01
CA ASN A 144 14.54 -10.57 -8.76
C ASN A 144 14.82 -10.40 -10.26
N ASN A 145 14.90 -9.16 -10.75
CA ASN A 145 15.04 -8.86 -12.17
C ASN A 145 16.40 -8.22 -12.54
N ASN A 146 16.94 -7.25 -11.78
CA ASN A 146 18.27 -6.62 -12.02
C ASN A 146 18.66 -5.60 -10.93
N ASP A 147 19.90 -5.69 -10.39
CA ASP A 147 20.44 -4.74 -9.40
C ASP A 147 20.69 -3.32 -9.97
N GLN A 148 20.95 -3.17 -11.27
CA GLN A 148 21.26 -1.87 -11.88
C GLN A 148 20.05 -0.92 -11.96
N ILE A 149 18.83 -1.47 -11.91
CA ILE A 149 17.59 -0.70 -12.03
C ILE A 149 17.16 -0.15 -10.67
N PHE A 150 17.71 -0.72 -9.59
CA PHE A 150 17.29 -0.54 -8.21
C PHE A 150 17.09 0.93 -7.82
N ASP A 151 18.07 1.78 -8.14
CA ASP A 151 18.05 3.20 -7.81
C ASP A 151 16.88 3.96 -8.45
N ASN A 152 16.61 3.69 -9.73
CA ASN A 152 15.50 4.32 -10.45
C ASN A 152 14.15 3.88 -9.90
N ILE A 153 14.04 2.62 -9.46
CA ILE A 153 12.80 2.10 -8.89
C ILE A 153 12.54 2.72 -7.53
N SER A 154 13.52 2.68 -6.61
CA SER A 154 13.34 3.24 -5.27
C SER A 154 13.11 4.75 -5.29
N LYS A 155 13.77 5.49 -6.19
CA LYS A 155 13.64 6.95 -6.26
C LYS A 155 12.42 7.43 -7.05
N ILE A 156 11.97 6.68 -8.05
CA ILE A 156 10.96 7.18 -9.01
C ILE A 156 9.68 6.34 -8.99
N LEU A 157 9.80 5.02 -9.08
CA LEU A 157 8.65 4.13 -9.29
C LEU A 157 7.93 3.80 -7.97
N GLU A 158 8.70 3.50 -6.93
CA GLU A 158 8.18 3.18 -5.60
C GLU A 158 7.29 4.31 -5.03
N PRO A 159 7.69 5.61 -5.09
CA PRO A 159 6.80 6.69 -4.66
C PRO A 159 5.47 6.75 -5.41
N GLN A 160 5.45 6.39 -6.70
CA GLN A 160 4.23 6.36 -7.50
C GLN A 160 3.31 5.20 -7.09
N CYS A 161 3.86 4.00 -6.92
CA CYS A 161 3.12 2.85 -6.39
C CYS A 161 2.53 3.17 -5.01
N ARG A 162 3.33 3.78 -4.12
CA ARG A 162 2.87 4.19 -2.78
C ARG A 162 1.78 5.26 -2.83
N LYS A 163 1.90 6.24 -3.73
CA LYS A 163 0.86 7.26 -3.95
C LYS A 163 -0.45 6.61 -4.41
N MET A 164 -0.39 5.66 -5.35
CA MET A 164 -1.58 4.95 -5.80
C MET A 164 -2.32 4.24 -4.67
N LEU A 165 -1.57 3.49 -3.84
CA LEU A 165 -2.14 2.78 -2.69
C LEU A 165 -2.80 3.74 -1.70
N HIS A 166 -2.20 4.91 -1.49
CA HIS A 166 -2.79 5.94 -0.64
C HIS A 166 -4.09 6.51 -1.20
N ASP A 167 -4.09 6.93 -2.46
CA ASP A 167 -5.22 7.65 -3.04
C ASP A 167 -6.43 6.71 -3.15
N ILE A 168 -6.18 5.42 -3.44
CA ILE A 168 -7.20 4.37 -3.36
C ILE A 168 -7.73 4.22 -1.94
N ASP A 169 -6.86 4.07 -0.93
CA ASP A 169 -7.27 3.92 0.47
C ASP A 169 -8.13 5.08 0.96
N PHE A 170 -7.68 6.31 0.69
CA PHE A 170 -8.39 7.52 1.04
C PHE A 170 -9.78 7.58 0.37
N SER A 171 -9.87 7.19 -0.90
CA SER A 171 -11.14 7.13 -1.62
C SER A 171 -12.10 6.11 -1.02
N VAL A 172 -11.60 4.93 -0.63
CA VAL A 172 -12.39 3.89 0.04
C VAL A 172 -12.91 4.37 1.38
N TRP A 173 -12.07 5.07 2.14
CA TRP A 173 -12.47 5.67 3.41
C TRP A 173 -13.59 6.72 3.21
N ILE A 174 -13.47 7.61 2.23
CA ILE A 174 -14.54 8.57 1.90
C ILE A 174 -15.85 7.84 1.54
N LEU A 175 -15.77 6.84 0.66
CA LEU A 175 -16.94 6.08 0.21
C LEU A 175 -17.63 5.35 1.37
N ASN A 176 -16.87 4.80 2.31
CA ASN A 176 -17.45 4.11 3.47
C ASN A 176 -18.07 5.07 4.50
N ASN A 177 -17.54 6.29 4.66
CA ASN A 177 -18.07 7.27 5.61
C ASN A 177 -19.25 8.07 5.06
N SER A 178 -19.29 8.34 3.74
CA SER A 178 -20.44 8.99 3.09
C SER A 178 -21.74 8.17 3.25
N LYS A 179 -21.65 6.84 3.18
CA LYS A 179 -22.78 5.93 3.42
C LYS A 179 -23.35 5.98 4.85
N ARG A 180 -22.59 6.51 5.82
CA ARG A 180 -22.99 6.60 7.24
C ARG A 180 -23.70 7.92 7.58
N GLY A 181 -24.04 8.76 6.59
CA GLY A 181 -24.75 10.01 6.81
C GLY A 181 -23.92 11.11 7.48
N GLY A 182 -22.60 10.95 7.59
CA GLY A 182 -21.71 11.99 8.09
C GLY A 182 -21.55 13.11 7.07
N LYS A 183 -22.09 14.31 7.36
CA LYS A 183 -21.83 15.51 6.55
C LYS A 183 -20.33 15.85 6.65
N PHE A 184 -19.59 15.66 5.55
CA PHE A 184 -18.22 16.12 5.45
C PHE A 184 -18.18 17.63 5.25
N LYS A 185 -17.52 18.36 6.15
CA LYS A 185 -17.05 19.72 5.87
C LYS A 185 -15.80 19.58 5.00
N THR A 186 -15.89 19.98 3.74
CA THR A 186 -14.72 20.16 2.87
C THR A 186 -13.81 21.22 3.50
N ILE A 187 -12.57 20.83 3.81
CA ILE A 187 -11.51 21.78 4.14
C ILE A 187 -11.00 22.27 2.79
N SER A 188 -11.55 23.39 2.34
CA SER A 188 -11.05 24.20 1.22
C SER A 188 -9.86 25.03 1.65
#